data_AF-A0A9N8WKC2-F1
#
_entry.id   AF-A0A9N8WKC2-F1
#
_cell.length_a   1.000
_cell.length_b   1.000
_cell.length_c   1.000
_cell.angle_alpha   90.00
_cell.angle_beta   90.00
_cell.angle_gamma   90.00
#
_symmetry.space_group_name_H-M   'P 1'
#
loop_
_entity.id
_entity.type
_entity.pdbx_description
1 polymer ?
#
loop_
_entity_poly.entity_id
_entity_poly.type
_entity_poly.pdbx_seq_one_letter_code
_entity_poly.pdbx_strand_id
1 'polypeptide(L)'
;MSKSTGTRDPTVIYTKNEKKKHVIPADNSSIKKNRHNRFKQERKSLIDSHHTISCAATSNLKKAIQICKNKVEKIAKEHRDLNRKFRDREFDLLISQNDCIYGKRETDFPPSDVKRISKIFKNPQFFVNGVEPNDIKQGFVGDCWFVAALGVVTNIPGLLETICVARDEEVGIYGFIFFKDGDWISTVVDDQLCTYGKDENGKFDLTYSENETWLPLIEKAYAKIHGDYESIEGGWTAIEDLTGGVYTFVRTDDILDTEKFWREELVHVNKKVLFAVSHITFDPSEEEVVSIKGLYCNHAYSVIRTIEIENGTKLVEIRNPHGTGPWSDGSKEWSPERMTLLNHQFGDDGAFWMSYEDFLNHWNCIDKVRLFDSSWTVYTTWIKYNVLPKSDGKFILTIPQESELVIVLQQPDNRYFTEDQKYKYLLSFRVYEQGSESYLSRSQIGNPYASRSINQEINLPAGTYEIIPHITRRKERRVKKLAIGQDVNDNSDDEEEEHEKCEWELSLGIRIYSQNRKITLKGYEGEYPKKVEPVQEEIDPEGDYSAIPTDESAITKAQEDDYHDNND
;
A
#
# COMPACT_ATOMS: atom_id res chain seq x y z
N MET A 1 -59.06 -21.78 55.90
CA MET A 1 -58.80 -22.95 55.03
C MET A 1 -57.64 -22.62 54.11
N SER A 2 -56.58 -23.39 53.91
CA SER A 2 -55.88 -24.44 54.67
C SER A 2 -54.64 -24.74 53.82
N LYS A 3 -53.44 -24.64 54.40
CA LYS A 3 -52.18 -25.05 53.75
C LYS A 3 -52.10 -26.58 53.63
N SER A 4 -51.53 -27.09 52.54
CA SER A 4 -50.73 -28.35 52.49
C SER A 4 -50.13 -28.51 51.07
N THR A 5 -48.82 -28.37 50.87
CA THR A 5 -47.80 -29.44 50.77
C THR A 5 -48.04 -30.50 49.69
N GLY A 6 -47.05 -30.69 48.80
CA GLY A 6 -46.99 -31.81 47.87
C GLY A 6 -45.61 -31.97 47.23
N THR A 7 -44.77 -32.82 47.83
CA THR A 7 -43.57 -33.45 47.26
C THR A 7 -43.92 -34.51 46.21
N ARG A 8 -43.21 -34.59 45.07
CA ARG A 8 -43.10 -35.79 44.21
C ARG A 8 -41.80 -35.83 43.38
N ASP A 9 -41.02 -36.88 43.60
CA ASP A 9 -40.23 -37.65 42.61
C ASP A 9 -41.21 -38.65 41.89
N PRO A 10 -40.87 -39.55 40.90
CA PRO A 10 -39.62 -39.86 40.17
C PRO A 10 -39.76 -40.31 38.67
N THR A 11 -38.63 -40.75 38.07
CA THR A 11 -38.44 -41.80 36.99
C THR A 11 -38.85 -41.48 35.52
N VAL A 12 -38.07 -41.78 34.46
CA VAL A 12 -37.75 -43.12 33.88
C VAL A 12 -36.72 -43.02 32.70
N ILE A 13 -35.64 -43.82 32.78
CA ILE A 13 -34.93 -44.65 31.76
C ILE A 13 -34.45 -44.06 30.41
N TYR A 14 -33.13 -44.14 30.15
CA TYR A 14 -32.59 -44.63 28.87
C TYR A 14 -31.35 -45.52 29.08
N THR A 15 -31.29 -46.56 28.26
CA THR A 15 -30.45 -47.75 28.31
C THR A 15 -29.00 -47.54 27.85
N LYS A 16 -28.09 -48.35 28.42
CA LYS A 16 -26.69 -48.52 28.01
C LYS A 16 -26.60 -49.04 26.58
N ASN A 17 -25.73 -48.45 25.76
CA ASN A 17 -25.08 -49.14 24.64
C ASN A 17 -23.59 -48.77 24.54
N GLU A 18 -22.82 -49.77 24.14
CA GLU A 18 -21.39 -49.97 24.37
C GLU A 18 -20.45 -48.99 23.62
N LYS A 19 -19.40 -48.53 24.30
CA LYS A 19 -18.29 -47.77 23.70
C LYS A 19 -17.33 -48.72 22.96
N LYS A 20 -17.30 -48.67 21.62
CA LYS A 20 -16.14 -49.13 20.84
C LYS A 20 -15.08 -48.03 20.83
N LYS A 21 -13.91 -48.32 21.42
CA LYS A 21 -12.70 -47.50 21.29
C LYS A 21 -12.16 -47.63 19.86
N HIS A 22 -12.18 -46.55 19.10
CA HIS A 22 -11.33 -46.43 17.91
C HIS A 22 -9.91 -46.07 18.35
N VAL A 23 -8.97 -46.96 18.05
CA VAL A 23 -7.53 -46.73 18.16
C VAL A 23 -7.09 -45.91 16.95
N ILE A 24 -6.63 -44.69 17.17
CA ILE A 24 -5.95 -43.86 16.17
C ILE A 24 -4.47 -44.28 16.18
N PRO A 25 -3.87 -44.74 15.06
CA PRO A 25 -2.45 -45.01 15.04
C PRO A 25 -1.67 -43.70 15.04
N ALA A 26 -0.67 -43.65 15.92
CA ALA A 26 0.35 -42.61 15.94
C ALA A 26 1.26 -42.73 14.70
N ASP A 27 1.36 -41.65 13.91
CA ASP A 27 2.64 -41.08 13.46
C ASP A 27 2.42 -39.72 12.75
N ASN A 28 2.14 -38.67 13.53
CA ASN A 28 2.05 -37.29 13.01
C ASN A 28 3.41 -36.70 12.59
N SER A 29 4.52 -37.40 12.82
CA SER A 29 5.87 -36.89 12.55
C SER A 29 6.32 -37.13 11.11
N SER A 30 5.96 -38.27 10.53
CA SER A 30 6.23 -38.61 9.13
C SER A 30 5.33 -37.84 8.17
N ILE A 31 4.08 -37.58 8.54
CA ILE A 31 3.15 -36.73 7.79
C ILE A 31 3.66 -35.29 7.73
N LYS A 32 4.13 -34.71 8.85
CA LYS A 32 4.74 -33.37 8.87
C LYS A 32 6.04 -33.27 8.05
N LYS A 33 6.91 -34.29 8.09
CA LYS A 33 8.13 -34.32 7.27
C LYS A 33 7.85 -34.48 5.77
N ASN A 34 6.90 -35.33 5.39
CA ASN A 34 6.46 -35.47 4.00
C ASN A 34 5.75 -34.21 3.50
N ARG A 35 5.00 -33.49 4.37
CA ARG A 35 4.40 -32.18 4.12
C ARG A 35 5.47 -31.11 3.86
N HIS A 36 6.50 -31.00 4.70
CA HIS A 36 7.61 -30.05 4.49
C HIS A 36 8.41 -30.33 3.20
N ASN A 37 8.65 -31.60 2.88
CA ASN A 37 9.38 -31.98 1.67
C ASN A 37 8.56 -31.75 0.38
N ARG A 38 7.24 -31.96 0.41
CA ARG A 38 6.35 -31.74 -0.73
C ARG A 38 6.09 -30.24 -0.98
N PHE A 39 5.90 -29.44 0.08
CA PHE A 39 5.89 -27.98 -0.03
C PHE A 39 7.21 -27.44 -0.57
N LYS A 40 8.35 -27.98 -0.14
CA LYS A 40 9.65 -27.66 -0.77
C LYS A 40 9.70 -28.03 -2.24
N GLN A 41 9.05 -29.11 -2.66
CA GLN A 41 9.08 -29.59 -4.05
C GLN A 41 8.14 -28.80 -4.97
N GLU A 42 6.96 -28.39 -4.48
CA GLU A 42 6.03 -27.49 -5.17
C GLU A 42 6.54 -26.04 -5.17
N ARG A 43 7.11 -25.57 -4.05
CA ARG A 43 7.87 -24.30 -4.00
C ARG A 43 9.05 -24.36 -4.96
N LYS A 44 9.75 -25.49 -5.07
CA LYS A 44 10.84 -25.68 -6.05
C LYS A 44 10.32 -25.73 -7.49
N SER A 45 9.19 -26.37 -7.77
CA SER A 45 8.61 -26.34 -9.13
C SER A 45 8.04 -24.97 -9.49
N LEU A 46 7.54 -24.19 -8.53
CA LEU A 46 7.19 -22.77 -8.68
C LEU A 46 8.45 -21.92 -8.92
N ILE A 47 9.51 -22.11 -8.13
CA ILE A 47 10.82 -21.47 -8.33
C ILE A 47 11.42 -21.81 -9.71
N ASP A 48 11.35 -23.09 -10.13
CA ASP A 48 11.91 -23.58 -11.40
C ASP A 48 11.04 -23.19 -12.61
N SER A 49 9.75 -22.91 -12.42
CA SER A 49 8.83 -22.42 -13.47
C SER A 49 8.73 -20.90 -13.57
N HIS A 50 9.23 -20.15 -12.58
CA HIS A 50 9.19 -18.69 -12.53
C HIS A 50 10.56 -18.08 -12.79
N HIS A 51 10.98 -18.11 -14.05
CA HIS A 51 11.96 -17.15 -14.59
C HIS A 51 11.45 -15.68 -14.57
N THR A 52 10.19 -15.47 -14.14
CA THR A 52 9.40 -14.25 -14.39
C THR A 52 9.25 -13.33 -13.18
N ILE A 53 9.80 -13.64 -12.00
CA ILE A 53 9.61 -12.77 -10.83
C ILE A 53 10.95 -12.37 -10.22
N SER A 54 11.70 -11.63 -11.02
CA SER A 54 12.62 -10.63 -10.49
C SER A 54 11.78 -9.38 -10.28
N CYS A 55 11.66 -8.89 -9.04
CA CYS A 55 11.23 -7.51 -8.78
C CYS A 55 11.90 -6.58 -9.79
N ALA A 56 11.12 -5.68 -10.37
CA ALA A 56 11.41 -4.85 -11.54
C ALA A 56 12.88 -4.84 -12.01
N ALA A 57 13.10 -5.45 -13.17
CA ALA A 57 14.33 -5.41 -13.92
C ALA A 57 14.95 -4.03 -14.04
N THR A 58 16.02 -3.82 -13.28
CA THR A 58 17.01 -2.80 -13.61
C THR A 58 18.38 -3.27 -13.13
N SER A 59 19.42 -2.83 -13.86
CA SER A 59 20.78 -2.88 -13.34
C SER A 59 20.90 -2.17 -11.97
N ASN A 60 19.98 -1.26 -11.65
CA ASN A 60 19.94 -0.52 -10.39
C ASN A 60 19.59 -1.41 -9.21
N LEU A 61 18.61 -2.31 -9.30
CA LEU A 61 18.34 -3.28 -8.23
C LEU A 61 19.60 -4.09 -7.92
N LYS A 62 20.26 -4.66 -8.95
CA LYS A 62 21.50 -5.42 -8.76
C LYS A 62 22.62 -4.59 -8.12
N LYS A 63 22.77 -3.32 -8.53
CA LYS A 63 23.72 -2.38 -7.94
C LYS A 63 23.38 -2.09 -6.48
N ALA A 64 22.13 -1.78 -6.16
CA ALA A 64 21.65 -1.49 -4.81
C ALA A 64 21.87 -2.68 -3.87
N ILE A 65 21.55 -3.90 -4.33
CA ILE A 65 21.83 -5.15 -3.62
C ILE A 65 23.33 -5.28 -3.32
N GLN A 66 24.18 -5.06 -4.32
CA GLN A 66 25.63 -5.18 -4.14
C GLN A 66 26.19 -4.13 -3.19
N ILE A 67 25.72 -2.89 -3.28
CA ILE A 67 26.09 -1.79 -2.38
C ILE A 67 25.68 -2.14 -0.95
N CYS A 68 24.46 -2.64 -0.74
CA CYS A 68 23.97 -3.04 0.56
C CYS A 68 24.80 -4.18 1.16
N LYS A 69 25.09 -5.22 0.37
CA LYS A 69 25.95 -6.35 0.78
C LYS A 69 27.34 -5.87 1.22
N ASN A 70 27.98 -5.03 0.41
CA ASN A 70 29.30 -4.49 0.73
C ASN A 70 29.27 -3.62 2.01
N LYS A 71 28.20 -2.84 2.21
CA LYS A 71 28.01 -2.00 3.41
C LYS A 71 27.86 -2.87 4.66
N VAL A 72 27.02 -3.91 4.61
CA VAL A 72 26.82 -4.85 5.73
C VAL A 72 28.11 -5.59 6.05
N GLU A 73 28.82 -6.14 5.05
CA GLU A 73 30.08 -6.86 5.26
C GLU A 73 31.15 -5.97 5.90
N LYS A 74 31.31 -4.74 5.41
CA LYS A 74 32.27 -3.77 5.95
C LYS A 74 31.95 -3.44 7.41
N ILE A 75 30.70 -3.08 7.71
CA ILE A 75 30.28 -2.71 9.07
C ILE A 75 30.40 -3.91 10.00
N ALA A 76 30.03 -5.12 9.55
CA ALA A 76 30.13 -6.34 10.33
C ALA A 76 31.59 -6.64 10.72
N LYS A 77 32.53 -6.46 9.79
CA LYS A 77 33.97 -6.62 10.05
C LYS A 77 34.46 -5.63 11.10
N GLU A 78 34.16 -4.34 10.94
CA GLU A 78 34.55 -3.28 11.89
C GLU A 78 34.04 -3.58 13.31
N HIS A 79 32.81 -4.10 13.41
CA HIS A 79 32.17 -4.41 14.69
C HIS A 79 32.73 -5.67 15.36
N ARG A 80 33.13 -6.68 14.57
CA ARG A 80 33.90 -7.82 15.09
C ARG A 80 35.25 -7.38 15.65
N ASP A 81 35.98 -6.52 14.94
CA ASP A 81 37.28 -6.00 15.37
C ASP A 81 37.17 -5.20 16.68
N LEU A 82 36.06 -4.47 16.86
CA LEU A 82 35.76 -3.72 18.08
C LEU A 82 35.16 -4.59 19.21
N ASN A 83 34.85 -5.86 18.95
CA ASN A 83 34.10 -6.74 19.84
C ASN A 83 32.79 -6.09 20.34
N ARG A 84 32.01 -5.52 19.43
CA ARG A 84 30.74 -4.84 19.71
C ARG A 84 29.67 -5.24 18.70
N LYS A 85 28.41 -5.28 19.14
CA LYS A 85 27.28 -5.38 18.21
C LYS A 85 27.09 -4.07 17.45
N PHE A 86 26.56 -4.16 16.23
CA PHE A 86 26.17 -2.99 15.45
C PHE A 86 25.07 -2.22 16.19
N ARG A 87 25.16 -0.90 16.12
CA ARG A 87 24.15 0.02 16.63
C ARG A 87 23.90 1.08 15.57
N ASP A 88 22.67 1.17 15.12
CA ASP A 88 22.24 2.08 14.09
C ASP A 88 22.04 3.47 14.69
N ARG A 89 23.06 4.32 14.56
CA ARG A 89 23.05 5.67 15.13
C ARG A 89 22.05 6.61 14.45
N GLU A 90 21.62 6.28 13.24
CA GLU A 90 20.65 7.07 12.48
C GLU A 90 19.21 6.71 12.88
N PHE A 91 19.00 5.58 13.55
CA PHE A 91 17.70 5.07 13.96
C PHE A 91 17.79 4.29 15.29
N ASP A 92 18.28 4.98 16.32
CA ASP A 92 18.59 4.41 17.62
C ASP A 92 17.39 4.48 18.57
N LEU A 93 16.61 3.41 18.63
CA LEU A 93 15.40 3.32 19.46
C LEU A 93 15.62 3.59 20.96
N LEU A 94 16.84 3.42 21.47
CA LEU A 94 17.13 3.60 22.90
C LEU A 94 17.51 5.05 23.26
N ILE A 95 18.17 5.78 22.36
CA ILE A 95 18.64 7.15 22.63
C ILE A 95 17.77 8.19 21.94
N SER A 96 17.27 7.90 20.74
CA SER A 96 16.51 8.79 19.88
C SER A 96 15.07 8.31 19.74
N GLN A 97 14.46 7.89 20.85
CA GLN A 97 13.12 7.30 20.85
C GLN A 97 12.07 8.23 20.21
N ASN A 98 12.14 9.53 20.51
CA ASN A 98 11.23 10.51 19.90
C ASN A 98 11.40 10.54 18.39
N ASP A 99 12.63 10.69 17.89
CA ASP A 99 12.87 10.77 16.43
C ASP A 99 12.56 9.46 15.68
N CYS A 100 12.52 8.31 16.37
CA CYS A 100 12.32 7.00 15.73
C CYS A 100 10.90 6.45 15.87
N ILE A 101 10.21 6.76 16.97
CA ILE A 101 8.88 6.20 17.28
C ILE A 101 7.78 7.22 17.04
N TYR A 102 7.97 8.42 17.59
CA TYR A 102 6.93 9.44 17.66
C TYR A 102 7.19 10.45 16.54
N GLY A 103 6.41 10.35 15.48
CA GLY A 103 6.37 11.43 14.50
C GLY A 103 5.69 12.67 15.10
N LYS A 104 5.22 13.57 14.24
CA LYS A 104 4.64 14.85 14.69
C LYS A 104 3.16 14.77 15.10
N ARG A 105 2.44 13.67 14.83
CA ARG A 105 0.99 13.52 15.13
C ARG A 105 0.70 13.23 16.60
N GLU A 106 1.74 13.12 17.43
CA GLU A 106 1.68 12.86 18.87
C GLU A 106 0.95 11.55 19.20
N THR A 107 1.03 10.52 18.34
CA THR A 107 0.47 9.20 18.67
C THR A 107 1.39 8.46 19.65
N ASP A 108 0.92 8.33 20.88
CA ASP A 108 1.66 7.63 21.93
C ASP A 108 1.57 6.11 21.76
N PHE A 109 2.65 5.50 21.24
CA PHE A 109 3.02 4.10 21.47
C PHE A 109 3.98 4.04 22.65
N PRO A 110 3.58 3.87 23.92
CA PRO A 110 4.56 3.74 24.99
C PRO A 110 5.19 2.35 24.95
N PRO A 111 6.39 2.13 24.33
CA PRO A 111 7.03 0.84 24.47
C PRO A 111 7.37 0.63 25.94
N SER A 112 7.26 -0.60 26.39
CA SER A 112 7.66 -0.98 27.75
C SER A 112 9.18 -1.00 27.91
N ASP A 113 9.91 -1.35 26.85
CA ASP A 113 11.38 -1.39 26.85
C ASP A 113 11.92 -1.48 25.41
N VAL A 114 13.22 -1.20 25.22
CA VAL A 114 13.95 -1.40 23.96
C VAL A 114 15.03 -2.46 24.17
N LYS A 115 14.95 -3.56 23.43
CA LYS A 115 15.83 -4.71 23.62
C LYS A 115 16.42 -5.21 22.32
N ARG A 116 17.61 -5.77 22.40
CA ARG A 116 18.18 -6.56 21.29
C ARG A 116 17.45 -7.89 21.17
N ILE A 117 17.28 -8.40 19.96
CA ILE A 117 16.70 -9.71 19.64
C ILE A 117 17.20 -10.83 20.57
N SER A 118 18.51 -10.90 20.82
CA SER A 118 19.13 -11.89 21.73
C SER A 118 18.71 -11.83 23.21
N LYS A 119 18.05 -10.74 23.64
CA LYS A 119 17.48 -10.58 24.99
C LYS A 119 15.96 -10.79 25.02
N ILE A 120 15.36 -10.86 23.85
CA ILE A 120 13.93 -11.05 23.64
C ILE A 120 13.65 -12.55 23.42
N PHE A 121 14.39 -13.17 22.52
CA PHE A 121 14.20 -14.57 22.12
C PHE A 121 15.34 -15.45 22.63
N LYS A 122 14.99 -16.70 23.00
CA LYS A 122 15.99 -17.67 23.47
C LYS A 122 16.84 -18.25 22.34
N ASN A 123 16.22 -18.47 21.17
CA ASN A 123 16.89 -19.01 19.99
C ASN A 123 16.38 -18.30 18.72
N PRO A 124 16.68 -17.00 18.56
CA PRO A 124 16.18 -16.22 17.43
C PRO A 124 16.69 -16.78 16.11
N GLN A 125 15.80 -16.87 15.14
CA GLN A 125 16.11 -17.19 13.74
C GLN A 125 15.48 -16.13 12.86
N PHE A 126 16.19 -15.74 11.80
CA PHE A 126 15.62 -14.77 10.86
C PHE A 126 14.41 -15.36 10.16
N PHE A 127 14.50 -16.61 9.68
CA PHE A 127 13.39 -17.38 9.12
C PHE A 127 13.26 -18.72 9.85
N VAL A 128 12.04 -19.12 10.23
CA VAL A 128 11.77 -20.42 10.86
C VAL A 128 11.07 -21.33 9.85
N ASN A 129 11.78 -22.35 9.35
CA ASN A 129 11.29 -23.28 8.29
C ASN A 129 11.01 -22.64 6.92
N GLY A 130 11.41 -21.39 6.71
CA GLY A 130 11.19 -20.65 5.47
C GLY A 130 10.43 -19.37 5.79
N VAL A 131 9.80 -18.82 4.76
CA VAL A 131 8.84 -17.72 4.89
C VAL A 131 7.48 -18.33 4.65
N GLU A 132 6.60 -18.29 5.64
CA GLU A 132 5.20 -18.68 5.53
C GLU A 132 4.34 -17.46 5.84
N PRO A 133 3.25 -17.20 5.11
CA PRO A 133 2.45 -16.02 5.41
C PRO A 133 1.77 -16.12 6.80
N ASN A 134 1.74 -17.30 7.44
CA ASN A 134 1.29 -17.52 8.83
C ASN A 134 2.21 -16.89 9.89
N ASP A 135 3.43 -16.54 9.49
CA ASP A 135 4.40 -15.86 10.36
C ASP A 135 4.02 -14.39 10.58
N ILE A 136 3.05 -13.89 9.80
CA ILE A 136 2.67 -12.48 9.76
C ILE A 136 1.53 -12.23 10.75
N LYS A 137 1.82 -11.41 11.75
CA LYS A 137 0.87 -10.92 12.75
C LYS A 137 1.14 -9.44 12.97
N GLN A 138 0.10 -8.62 12.82
CA GLN A 138 0.23 -7.18 13.00
C GLN A 138 0.53 -6.82 14.46
N GLY A 139 1.38 -5.83 14.64
CA GLY A 139 1.71 -5.24 15.94
C GLY A 139 0.77 -4.16 16.42
N PHE A 140 1.26 -3.36 17.37
CA PHE A 140 0.55 -2.17 17.89
C PHE A 140 0.52 -0.99 16.91
N VAL A 141 1.37 -1.01 15.88
CA VAL A 141 1.45 0.03 14.86
C VAL A 141 0.29 -0.13 13.89
N GLY A 142 -0.38 0.96 13.52
CA GLY A 142 -1.46 1.00 12.54
C GLY A 142 -1.03 0.77 11.08
N ASP A 143 -0.11 -0.17 10.82
CA ASP A 143 0.51 -0.42 9.52
C ASP A 143 -0.02 -1.66 8.79
N CYS A 144 -1.28 -2.04 9.04
CA CYS A 144 -1.95 -3.20 8.43
C CYS A 144 -1.77 -3.29 6.91
N TRP A 145 -1.72 -2.14 6.22
CA TRP A 145 -1.48 -2.02 4.78
C TRP A 145 -0.09 -2.51 4.34
N PHE A 146 0.93 -2.33 5.18
CA PHE A 146 2.29 -2.82 4.95
C PHE A 146 2.39 -4.32 5.30
N VAL A 147 1.84 -4.71 6.45
CA VAL A 147 1.79 -6.11 6.90
C VAL A 147 1.03 -7.00 5.91
N ALA A 148 -0.11 -6.53 5.40
CA ALA A 148 -0.86 -7.22 4.36
C ALA A 148 -0.09 -7.30 3.04
N ALA A 149 0.64 -6.24 2.66
CA ALA A 149 1.50 -6.25 1.48
C ALA A 149 2.64 -7.28 1.60
N LEU A 150 3.23 -7.44 2.79
CA LEU A 150 4.15 -8.54 3.08
C LEU A 150 3.46 -9.88 2.89
N GLY A 151 2.23 -10.04 3.38
CA GLY A 151 1.39 -11.22 3.12
C GLY A 151 1.26 -11.54 1.64
N VAL A 152 0.96 -10.54 0.81
CA VAL A 152 0.91 -10.69 -0.66
C VAL A 152 2.27 -11.14 -1.22
N VAL A 153 3.35 -10.48 -0.81
CA VAL A 153 4.72 -10.75 -1.30
C VAL A 153 5.21 -12.15 -0.92
N THR A 154 4.86 -12.65 0.27
CA THR A 154 5.24 -14.00 0.72
C THR A 154 4.56 -15.12 -0.08
N ASN A 155 3.49 -14.83 -0.82
CA ASN A 155 2.88 -15.80 -1.73
C ASN A 155 3.77 -16.13 -2.93
N ILE A 156 4.74 -15.25 -3.24
CA ILE A 156 5.70 -15.47 -4.31
C ILE A 156 7.00 -16.01 -3.67
N PRO A 157 7.36 -17.27 -3.95
CA PRO A 157 8.61 -17.84 -3.45
C PRO A 157 9.83 -17.02 -3.87
N GLY A 158 10.70 -16.68 -2.91
CA GLY A 158 11.93 -15.97 -3.19
C GLY A 158 11.80 -14.44 -3.15
N LEU A 159 10.58 -13.89 -3.16
CA LEU A 159 10.37 -12.46 -3.26
C LEU A 159 10.81 -11.71 -2.00
N LEU A 160 10.46 -12.24 -0.82
CA LEU A 160 10.88 -11.65 0.46
C LEU A 160 12.41 -11.71 0.63
N GLU A 161 13.04 -12.77 0.13
CA GLU A 161 14.49 -12.92 0.11
C GLU A 161 15.19 -11.90 -0.79
N THR A 162 14.46 -11.24 -1.71
CA THR A 162 14.98 -10.10 -2.48
C THR A 162 14.97 -8.78 -1.71
N ILE A 163 14.25 -8.70 -0.59
CA ILE A 163 14.15 -7.51 0.25
C ILE A 163 15.24 -7.51 1.33
N CYS A 164 15.41 -8.60 2.10
CA CYS A 164 16.53 -8.74 3.03
C CYS A 164 17.73 -9.42 2.35
N VAL A 165 18.71 -8.61 1.93
CA VAL A 165 19.75 -9.04 0.98
C VAL A 165 21.10 -9.35 1.62
N ALA A 166 21.30 -8.91 2.85
CA ALA A 166 22.52 -9.14 3.62
C ALA A 166 22.19 -9.09 5.11
N ARG A 167 22.82 -9.96 5.91
CA ARG A 167 22.68 -9.93 7.37
C ARG A 167 23.84 -10.64 8.04
N ASP A 168 24.09 -10.23 9.27
CA ASP A 168 25.02 -10.88 10.19
C ASP A 168 24.38 -10.86 11.57
N GLU A 169 23.75 -11.98 11.95
CA GLU A 169 22.92 -12.07 13.16
C GLU A 169 23.75 -12.03 14.45
N GLU A 170 25.02 -12.43 14.40
CA GLU A 170 25.94 -12.34 15.54
C GLU A 170 26.28 -10.88 15.85
N VAL A 171 26.63 -10.12 14.81
CA VAL A 171 26.88 -8.68 14.94
C VAL A 171 25.58 -7.91 15.17
N GLY A 172 24.45 -8.44 14.73
CA GLY A 172 23.12 -7.81 14.86
C GLY A 172 22.90 -6.71 13.83
N ILE A 173 23.28 -6.95 12.57
CA ILE A 173 23.14 -6.01 11.45
C ILE A 173 22.38 -6.66 10.29
N TYR A 174 21.43 -5.93 9.72
CA TYR A 174 20.55 -6.41 8.66
C TYR A 174 20.41 -5.34 7.57
N GLY A 175 20.56 -5.74 6.32
CA GLY A 175 20.49 -4.90 5.13
C GLY A 175 19.26 -5.22 4.29
N PHE A 176 18.43 -4.20 4.08
CA PHE A 176 17.17 -4.28 3.36
C PHE A 176 17.19 -3.41 2.10
N ILE A 177 16.36 -3.77 1.13
CA ILE A 177 16.17 -3.06 -0.15
C ILE A 177 14.68 -2.75 -0.31
N PHE A 178 14.37 -1.49 -0.62
CA PHE A 178 13.01 -1.04 -0.92
C PHE A 178 13.02 -0.21 -2.20
N PHE A 179 11.92 -0.24 -2.93
CA PHE A 179 11.69 0.65 -4.05
C PHE A 179 11.02 1.93 -3.54
N LYS A 180 11.63 3.09 -3.78
CA LYS A 180 11.12 4.37 -3.31
C LYS A 180 11.47 5.45 -4.32
N ASP A 181 10.50 6.31 -4.64
CA ASP A 181 10.68 7.47 -5.53
C ASP A 181 11.34 7.10 -6.87
N GLY A 182 10.99 5.92 -7.40
CA GLY A 182 11.42 5.44 -8.71
C GLY A 182 12.78 4.77 -8.80
N ASP A 183 13.46 4.53 -7.69
CA ASP A 183 14.70 3.73 -7.65
C ASP A 183 14.77 2.78 -6.45
N TRP A 184 15.72 1.86 -6.49
CA TRP A 184 15.98 0.91 -5.43
C TRP A 184 16.95 1.49 -4.40
N ILE A 185 16.47 1.68 -3.17
CA ILE A 185 17.26 2.18 -2.05
C ILE A 185 17.65 1.05 -1.10
N SER A 186 18.82 1.18 -0.48
CA SER A 186 19.27 0.26 0.57
C SER A 186 19.26 0.91 1.93
N THR A 187 18.73 0.21 2.94
CA THR A 187 18.78 0.61 4.34
C THR A 187 19.42 -0.48 5.18
N VAL A 188 20.10 -0.09 6.24
CA VAL A 188 20.74 -1.00 7.20
C VAL A 188 20.24 -0.65 8.58
N VAL A 189 19.83 -1.66 9.34
CA VAL A 189 19.32 -1.53 10.71
C VAL A 189 20.01 -2.50 11.66
N ASP A 190 20.01 -2.16 12.95
CA ASP A 190 20.46 -3.06 14.01
C ASP A 190 19.32 -3.95 14.56
N ASP A 191 19.69 -4.88 15.46
CA ASP A 191 18.79 -5.84 16.10
C ASP A 191 18.01 -5.31 17.34
N GLN A 192 17.98 -4.00 17.60
CA GLN A 192 17.17 -3.39 18.66
C GLN A 192 15.69 -3.28 18.24
N LEU A 193 14.77 -3.72 19.08
CA LEU A 193 13.32 -3.67 18.86
C LEU A 193 12.63 -3.07 20.09
N CYS A 194 11.53 -2.35 19.84
CA CYS A 194 10.58 -1.98 20.88
C CYS A 194 9.84 -3.23 21.37
N THR A 195 9.55 -3.27 22.66
CA THR A 195 8.75 -4.33 23.29
C THR A 195 7.57 -3.69 24.01
N TYR A 196 6.40 -4.33 23.93
CA TYR A 196 5.17 -3.85 24.56
C TYR A 196 4.72 -4.86 25.60
N GLY A 197 4.34 -4.41 26.79
CA GLY A 197 3.81 -5.24 27.88
C GLY A 197 4.66 -6.46 28.26
N LYS A 198 4.14 -7.25 29.19
CA LYS A 198 4.52 -8.66 29.37
C LYS A 198 3.24 -9.45 29.60
N ASP A 199 3.17 -10.64 29.03
CA ASP A 199 2.13 -11.60 29.39
C ASP A 199 2.30 -12.12 30.82
N GLU A 200 1.32 -12.89 31.30
CA GLU A 200 1.32 -13.52 32.62
C GLU A 200 2.52 -14.46 32.88
N ASN A 201 3.21 -14.91 31.82
CA ASN A 201 4.40 -15.75 31.87
C ASN A 201 5.72 -14.95 31.79
N GLY A 202 5.64 -13.62 31.76
CA GLY A 202 6.79 -12.72 31.68
C GLY A 202 7.42 -12.64 30.28
N LYS A 203 6.77 -13.19 29.24
CA LYS A 203 7.14 -13.01 27.84
C LYS A 203 6.71 -11.60 27.43
N PHE A 204 7.59 -10.87 26.76
CA PHE A 204 7.18 -9.58 26.17
C PHE A 204 6.04 -9.84 25.19
N ASP A 205 5.03 -8.96 25.17
CA ASP A 205 4.03 -8.98 24.11
C ASP A 205 4.72 -8.49 22.84
N LEU A 206 5.28 -9.47 22.15
CA LEU A 206 5.83 -9.35 20.83
C LEU A 206 4.73 -9.95 20.00
N THR A 207 4.09 -9.12 19.21
CA THR A 207 3.00 -9.46 18.31
C THR A 207 3.44 -10.41 17.16
N TYR A 208 4.50 -11.20 17.35
CA TYR A 208 5.20 -11.97 16.33
C TYR A 208 5.40 -13.44 16.75
N SER A 209 5.63 -14.32 15.77
CA SER A 209 5.77 -15.76 15.99
C SER A 209 6.94 -16.12 16.92
N GLU A 210 6.90 -17.31 17.54
CA GLU A 210 7.91 -17.69 18.54
C GLU A 210 9.31 -17.87 17.92
N ASN A 211 10.20 -16.91 18.16
CA ASN A 211 11.62 -16.86 17.78
C ASN A 211 11.93 -16.45 16.33
N GLU A 212 10.94 -16.04 15.54
CA GLU A 212 11.19 -15.54 14.20
C GLU A 212 11.30 -14.01 14.18
N THR A 213 12.29 -13.48 13.46
CA THR A 213 12.68 -12.07 13.62
C THR A 213 12.60 -11.24 12.35
N TRP A 214 12.31 -11.82 11.18
CA TRP A 214 12.32 -11.07 9.92
C TRP A 214 11.26 -9.96 9.91
N LEU A 215 10.04 -10.23 10.40
CA LEU A 215 8.91 -9.30 10.36
C LEU A 215 9.18 -8.01 11.16
N PRO A 216 9.57 -8.05 12.44
CA PRO A 216 9.87 -6.82 13.16
C PRO A 216 11.11 -6.08 12.62
N LEU A 217 12.07 -6.78 12.01
CA LEU A 217 13.25 -6.15 11.42
C LEU A 217 12.94 -5.44 10.09
N ILE A 218 12.09 -6.03 9.24
CA ILE A 218 11.68 -5.40 7.98
C ILE A 218 10.75 -4.20 8.25
N GLU A 219 9.85 -4.31 9.23
CA GLU A 219 9.00 -3.21 9.71
C GLU A 219 9.87 -2.04 10.22
N LYS A 220 10.87 -2.32 11.07
CA LYS A 220 11.84 -1.31 11.52
C LYS A 220 12.59 -0.65 10.35
N ALA A 221 13.05 -1.44 9.40
CA ALA A 221 13.75 -0.92 8.23
C ALA A 221 12.84 -0.05 7.36
N TYR A 222 11.56 -0.41 7.27
CA TYR A 222 10.54 0.35 6.57
C TYR A 222 10.20 1.67 7.29
N ALA A 223 10.03 1.64 8.61
CA ALA A 223 9.89 2.83 9.44
C ALA A 223 11.09 3.79 9.24
N LYS A 224 12.32 3.27 9.31
CA LYS A 224 13.54 4.07 9.10
C LYS A 224 13.57 4.81 7.77
N ILE A 225 13.19 4.18 6.65
CA ILE A 225 13.19 4.87 5.34
C ILE A 225 12.06 5.89 5.19
N HIS A 226 11.04 5.81 6.05
CA HIS A 226 9.96 6.77 6.17
C HIS A 226 10.17 7.73 7.36
N GLY A 227 11.32 7.68 8.02
CA GLY A 227 11.73 8.57 9.09
C GLY A 227 11.41 8.09 10.50
N ASP A 228 10.23 7.52 10.76
CA ASP A 228 9.81 7.00 12.07
C ASP A 228 8.68 5.94 11.95
N TYR A 229 8.32 5.31 13.08
CA TYR A 229 7.22 4.35 13.15
C TYR A 229 5.83 4.99 12.99
N GLU A 230 5.63 6.22 13.45
CA GLU A 230 4.36 6.91 13.26
C GLU A 230 4.08 7.11 11.76
N SER A 231 5.09 7.42 10.95
CA SER A 231 4.99 7.73 9.51
C SER A 231 4.52 6.55 8.65
N ILE A 232 4.60 5.33 9.18
CA ILE A 232 4.07 4.13 8.52
C ILE A 232 2.65 3.77 8.99
N GLU A 233 2.05 4.54 9.90
CA GLU A 233 0.65 4.39 10.29
C GLU A 233 -0.31 4.92 9.22
N GLY A 234 -1.28 4.07 8.87
CA GLY A 234 -2.29 4.38 7.87
C GLY A 234 -1.70 4.39 6.46
N GLY A 235 -2.35 3.70 5.54
CA GLY A 235 -1.83 3.61 4.19
C GLY A 235 -2.64 2.75 3.25
N TRP A 236 -2.18 2.78 2.02
CA TRP A 236 -2.64 1.96 0.90
C TRP A 236 -1.49 1.04 0.52
N THR A 237 -1.80 -0.16 0.03
CA THR A 237 -0.86 -1.28 -0.09
C THR A 237 0.60 -0.91 -0.37
N ALA A 238 1.54 -1.53 0.37
CA ALA A 238 2.98 -1.30 0.20
C ALA A 238 3.62 -2.16 -0.90
N ILE A 239 2.83 -2.91 -1.69
CA ILE A 239 3.35 -3.89 -2.64
C ILE A 239 4.29 -3.24 -3.66
N GLU A 240 4.02 -2.01 -4.10
CA GLU A 240 4.93 -1.28 -5.01
C GLU A 240 6.33 -1.09 -4.39
N ASP A 241 6.40 -0.71 -3.11
CA ASP A 241 7.66 -0.41 -2.42
C ASP A 241 8.47 -1.70 -2.15
N LEU A 242 7.78 -2.83 -2.08
CA LEU A 242 8.36 -4.15 -1.91
C LEU A 242 8.83 -4.78 -3.24
N THR A 243 8.31 -4.32 -4.39
CA THR A 243 8.48 -5.04 -5.68
C THR A 243 9.00 -4.19 -6.84
N GLY A 244 8.93 -2.86 -6.75
CA GLY A 244 9.18 -1.94 -7.86
C GLY A 244 8.18 -2.06 -9.01
N GLY A 245 7.06 -2.75 -8.79
CA GLY A 245 5.96 -2.89 -9.73
C GLY A 245 5.24 -1.57 -9.99
N VAL A 246 4.14 -1.63 -10.74
CA VAL A 246 3.28 -0.45 -11.00
C VAL A 246 1.93 -0.67 -10.34
N TYR A 247 1.62 0.20 -9.39
CA TYR A 247 0.37 0.20 -8.64
C TYR A 247 -0.77 0.89 -9.39
N THR A 248 -1.94 0.26 -9.36
CA THR A 248 -3.23 0.76 -9.86
C THR A 248 -4.31 0.47 -8.82
N PHE A 249 -5.05 1.50 -8.44
CA PHE A 249 -6.26 1.37 -7.64
C PHE A 249 -7.48 1.16 -8.54
N VAL A 250 -8.35 0.21 -8.22
CA VAL A 250 -9.59 -0.06 -8.94
C VAL A 250 -10.74 -0.15 -7.94
N ARG A 251 -11.82 0.61 -8.16
CA ARG A 251 -13.07 0.33 -7.48
C ARG A 251 -13.77 -0.82 -8.16
N THR A 252 -14.29 -1.75 -7.38
CA THR A 252 -15.03 -2.89 -7.93
C THR A 252 -16.27 -2.44 -8.70
N ASP A 253 -16.94 -1.38 -8.23
CA ASP A 253 -18.09 -0.77 -8.90
C ASP A 253 -17.76 -0.18 -10.29
N ASP A 254 -16.50 0.17 -10.54
CA ASP A 254 -16.03 0.76 -11.79
C ASP A 254 -15.62 -0.31 -12.83
N ILE A 255 -15.75 -1.61 -12.49
CA ILE A 255 -15.44 -2.71 -13.41
C ILE A 255 -16.61 -2.89 -14.39
N LEU A 256 -16.41 -2.43 -15.63
CA LEU A 256 -17.43 -2.52 -16.68
C LEU A 256 -17.73 -3.97 -17.13
N ASP A 257 -16.69 -4.77 -17.31
CA ASP A 257 -16.80 -6.17 -17.73
C ASP A 257 -16.07 -7.06 -16.72
N THR A 258 -16.84 -7.61 -15.79
CA THR A 258 -16.35 -8.47 -14.71
C THR A 258 -15.75 -9.77 -15.24
N GLU A 259 -16.22 -10.26 -16.37
CA GLU A 259 -15.71 -11.48 -16.99
C GLU A 259 -14.38 -11.24 -17.70
N LYS A 260 -14.21 -10.07 -18.33
CA LYS A 260 -12.92 -9.62 -18.83
C LYS A 260 -11.92 -9.43 -17.70
N PHE A 261 -12.31 -8.79 -16.59
CA PHE A 261 -11.43 -8.64 -15.43
C PHE A 261 -10.95 -9.99 -14.89
N TRP A 262 -11.83 -10.98 -14.79
CA TRP A 262 -11.44 -12.34 -14.42
C TRP A 262 -10.39 -12.91 -15.38
N ARG A 263 -10.69 -12.97 -16.69
CA ARG A 263 -9.86 -13.65 -17.70
C ARG A 263 -8.53 -12.96 -18.00
N GLU A 264 -8.48 -11.63 -17.93
CA GLU A 264 -7.32 -10.84 -18.34
C GLU A 264 -6.48 -10.35 -17.17
N GLU A 265 -7.06 -10.25 -15.96
CA GLU A 265 -6.36 -9.71 -14.79
C GLU A 265 -6.28 -10.71 -13.64
N LEU A 266 -7.40 -11.11 -13.06
CA LEU A 266 -7.41 -11.83 -11.78
C LEU A 266 -6.76 -13.22 -11.88
N VAL A 267 -6.94 -13.93 -13.00
CA VAL A 267 -6.28 -15.24 -13.25
C VAL A 267 -4.75 -15.17 -13.34
N HIS A 268 -4.19 -13.96 -13.41
CA HIS A 268 -2.76 -13.70 -13.42
C HIS A 268 -2.19 -13.30 -12.04
N VAL A 269 -2.98 -13.43 -10.98
CA VAL A 269 -2.53 -13.28 -9.58
C VAL A 269 -1.28 -14.12 -9.30
N ASN A 270 -0.32 -13.51 -8.61
CA ASN A 270 0.99 -14.09 -8.25
C ASN A 270 1.86 -14.53 -9.45
N LYS A 271 1.47 -14.21 -10.69
CA LYS A 271 2.23 -14.52 -11.92
C LYS A 271 2.71 -13.25 -12.62
N LYS A 272 1.79 -12.35 -12.93
CA LYS A 272 2.07 -11.05 -13.57
C LYS A 272 1.61 -9.88 -12.70
N VAL A 273 0.69 -10.15 -11.78
CA VAL A 273 0.01 -9.12 -11.01
C VAL A 273 -0.16 -9.61 -9.58
N LEU A 274 0.05 -8.70 -8.64
CA LEU A 274 -0.25 -8.89 -7.22
C LEU A 274 -1.52 -8.13 -6.88
N PHE A 275 -2.33 -8.71 -6.01
CA PHE A 275 -3.59 -8.09 -5.60
C PHE A 275 -3.72 -8.07 -4.09
N ALA A 276 -4.09 -6.91 -3.58
CA ALA A 276 -4.71 -6.76 -2.27
C ALA A 276 -6.14 -6.21 -2.45
N VAL A 277 -7.01 -6.49 -1.49
CA VAL A 277 -8.40 -6.01 -1.49
C VAL A 277 -8.79 -5.50 -0.12
N SER A 278 -9.71 -4.55 -0.10
CA SER A 278 -10.28 -4.04 1.14
C SER A 278 -11.73 -3.61 0.91
N HIS A 279 -12.53 -3.67 1.98
CA HIS A 279 -13.84 -3.06 2.00
C HIS A 279 -13.77 -1.81 2.86
N ILE A 280 -13.95 -0.65 2.24
CA ILE A 280 -13.83 0.65 2.89
C ILE A 280 -15.21 1.25 3.07
N THR A 281 -15.54 1.59 4.31
CA THR A 281 -16.77 2.31 4.64
C THR A 281 -16.46 3.42 5.64
N PHE A 282 -17.17 4.53 5.48
CA PHE A 282 -17.12 5.67 6.39
C PHE A 282 -18.34 5.70 7.33
N ASP A 283 -19.26 4.73 7.17
CA ASP A 283 -20.43 4.57 8.02
C ASP A 283 -20.12 3.55 9.12
N PRO A 284 -20.04 3.98 10.40
CA PRO A 284 -19.80 3.07 11.51
C PRO A 284 -20.86 1.96 11.63
N SER A 285 -22.09 2.21 11.14
CA SER A 285 -23.15 1.21 11.16
C SER A 285 -22.95 0.11 10.11
N GLU A 286 -22.33 0.42 8.97
CA GLU A 286 -21.93 -0.57 7.98
C GLU A 286 -20.71 -1.37 8.45
N GLU A 287 -19.82 -0.74 9.21
CA GLU A 287 -18.65 -1.41 9.80
C GLU A 287 -19.08 -2.57 10.70
N GLU A 288 -20.05 -2.37 11.62
CA GLU A 288 -20.57 -3.46 12.45
C GLU A 288 -21.23 -4.57 11.59
N VAL A 289 -22.07 -4.21 10.62
CA VAL A 289 -22.83 -5.18 9.79
C VAL A 289 -21.92 -6.08 8.96
N VAL A 290 -20.85 -5.52 8.38
CA VAL A 290 -19.92 -6.27 7.53
C VAL A 290 -18.95 -7.11 8.40
N SER A 291 -18.54 -6.58 9.55
CA SER A 291 -17.68 -7.26 10.54
C SER A 291 -18.31 -8.53 11.12
N ILE A 292 -19.65 -8.61 11.16
CA ILE A 292 -20.40 -9.75 11.74
C ILE A 292 -20.22 -11.07 10.95
N LYS A 293 -19.56 -11.07 9.78
CA LYS A 293 -19.21 -12.31 9.03
C LYS A 293 -17.72 -12.69 9.09
N GLY A 294 -16.94 -12.05 9.96
CA GLY A 294 -15.50 -12.31 10.15
C GLY A 294 -14.60 -11.75 9.04
N LEU A 295 -15.14 -10.84 8.23
CA LEU A 295 -14.41 -9.96 7.33
C LEU A 295 -14.49 -8.53 7.88
N TYR A 296 -13.34 -7.95 8.17
CA TYR A 296 -13.21 -6.63 8.77
C TYR A 296 -13.17 -5.56 7.67
N CYS A 297 -13.99 -4.52 7.84
CA CYS A 297 -13.85 -3.30 7.06
C CYS A 297 -12.54 -2.59 7.39
N ASN A 298 -12.11 -1.70 6.51
CA ASN A 298 -10.93 -0.85 6.69
C ASN A 298 -9.66 -1.67 6.99
N HIS A 299 -9.60 -2.90 6.49
CA HIS A 299 -8.49 -3.83 6.61
C HIS A 299 -8.11 -4.41 5.25
N ALA A 300 -6.82 -4.69 5.07
CA ALA A 300 -6.26 -5.17 3.81
C ALA A 300 -6.15 -6.70 3.79
N TYR A 301 -6.60 -7.32 2.70
CA TYR A 301 -6.59 -8.75 2.47
C TYR A 301 -5.76 -9.08 1.24
N SER A 302 -5.10 -10.25 1.25
CA SER A 302 -4.29 -10.72 0.12
C SER A 302 -5.10 -11.64 -0.80
N VAL A 303 -5.00 -11.48 -2.11
CA VAL A 303 -5.50 -12.49 -3.07
C VAL A 303 -4.39 -13.49 -3.36
N ILE A 304 -4.65 -14.77 -3.11
CA ILE A 304 -3.64 -15.83 -3.17
C ILE A 304 -3.67 -16.54 -4.52
N ARG A 305 -4.84 -16.96 -4.97
CA ARG A 305 -5.02 -17.61 -6.27
C ARG A 305 -6.48 -17.60 -6.68
N THR A 306 -6.68 -17.85 -7.96
CA THR A 306 -7.99 -18.08 -8.56
C THR A 306 -8.05 -19.47 -9.13
N ILE A 307 -9.24 -20.07 -9.11
CA ILE A 307 -9.52 -21.31 -9.84
C ILE A 307 -10.90 -21.23 -10.48
N GLU A 308 -11.02 -21.81 -11.67
CA GLU A 308 -12.29 -22.13 -12.28
C GLU A 308 -12.43 -23.65 -12.25
N ILE A 309 -13.45 -24.15 -11.56
CA ILE A 309 -13.69 -25.59 -11.40
C ILE A 309 -14.57 -26.11 -12.56
N GLU A 310 -14.66 -27.43 -12.73
CA GLU A 310 -15.26 -28.07 -13.91
C GLU A 310 -16.67 -27.62 -14.30
N ASN A 311 -17.47 -27.15 -13.34
CA ASN A 311 -18.84 -26.66 -13.59
C ASN A 311 -18.89 -25.17 -14.00
N GLY A 312 -17.75 -24.52 -14.24
CA GLY A 312 -17.62 -23.09 -14.57
C GLY A 312 -17.68 -22.16 -13.34
N THR A 313 -17.69 -22.69 -12.11
CA THR A 313 -17.68 -21.87 -10.90
C THR A 313 -16.30 -21.28 -10.69
N LYS A 314 -16.25 -19.94 -10.58
CA LYS A 314 -15.05 -19.16 -10.33
C LYS A 314 -14.89 -18.92 -8.84
N LEU A 315 -13.74 -19.31 -8.28
CA LEU A 315 -13.42 -19.15 -6.87
C LEU A 315 -12.12 -18.35 -6.70
N VAL A 316 -12.11 -17.48 -5.70
CA VAL A 316 -10.95 -16.67 -5.31
C VAL A 316 -10.52 -17.09 -3.91
N GLU A 317 -9.25 -17.43 -3.74
CA GLU A 317 -8.65 -17.69 -2.44
C GLU A 317 -8.11 -16.36 -1.89
N ILE A 318 -8.67 -15.95 -0.76
CA ILE A 318 -8.34 -14.73 -0.04
C ILE A 318 -7.66 -15.11 1.27
N ARG A 319 -6.81 -14.23 1.78
CA ARG A 319 -6.17 -14.40 3.07
C ARG A 319 -6.23 -13.13 3.91
N ASN A 320 -6.61 -13.32 5.17
CA ASN A 320 -6.52 -12.34 6.24
C ASN A 320 -5.49 -12.81 7.29
N PRO A 321 -4.56 -11.97 7.76
CA PRO A 321 -3.75 -12.29 8.94
C PRO A 321 -4.59 -12.57 10.21
N HIS A 322 -5.88 -12.19 10.24
CA HIS A 322 -6.76 -12.23 11.42
C HIS A 322 -8.16 -12.85 11.24
N GLY A 323 -8.49 -13.56 10.14
CA GLY A 323 -9.91 -13.82 9.74
C GLY A 323 -10.44 -15.25 9.85
N THR A 324 -11.75 -15.38 10.14
CA THR A 324 -12.59 -16.61 10.07
C THR A 324 -13.86 -16.32 9.25
N GLY A 325 -14.45 -17.28 8.49
CA GLY A 325 -15.63 -17.01 7.65
C GLY A 325 -16.15 -18.22 6.83
N PRO A 326 -17.17 -18.08 5.95
CA PRO A 326 -17.58 -19.16 5.05
C PRO A 326 -16.41 -19.64 4.17
N TRP A 327 -16.26 -20.96 3.99
CA TRP A 327 -15.05 -21.63 3.47
C TRP A 327 -13.75 -21.41 4.27
N SER A 328 -13.81 -20.91 5.51
CA SER A 328 -12.69 -21.08 6.44
C SER A 328 -12.68 -22.51 6.99
N ASP A 329 -11.68 -22.79 7.81
CA ASP A 329 -11.64 -23.99 8.64
C ASP A 329 -12.96 -24.17 9.40
N GLY A 330 -13.64 -25.28 9.13
CA GLY A 330 -14.87 -25.69 9.82
C GLY A 330 -16.16 -25.35 9.07
N SER A 331 -16.07 -24.68 7.92
CA SER A 331 -17.24 -24.24 7.18
C SER A 331 -17.99 -25.40 6.49
N LYS A 332 -19.32 -25.26 6.39
CA LYS A 332 -20.24 -26.30 5.83
C LYS A 332 -20.08 -26.54 4.33
N GLU A 333 -19.37 -25.65 3.64
CA GLU A 333 -19.16 -25.66 2.20
C GLU A 333 -18.09 -26.68 1.75
N TRP A 334 -17.26 -27.16 2.69
CA TRP A 334 -16.25 -28.18 2.48
C TRP A 334 -16.87 -29.58 2.32
N SER A 335 -16.73 -30.16 1.11
CA SER A 335 -16.92 -31.60 0.87
C SER A 335 -15.55 -32.30 0.70
N PRO A 336 -15.45 -33.63 0.91
CA PRO A 336 -14.22 -34.36 0.66
C PRO A 336 -13.67 -34.19 -0.76
N GLU A 337 -14.53 -34.11 -1.78
CA GLU A 337 -14.09 -33.84 -3.16
C GLU A 337 -13.53 -32.41 -3.32
N ARG A 338 -14.18 -31.41 -2.70
CA ARG A 338 -13.77 -30.00 -2.77
C ARG A 338 -12.48 -29.73 -1.99
N MET A 339 -12.30 -30.37 -0.84
CA MET A 339 -11.04 -30.33 -0.09
C MET A 339 -9.88 -30.89 -0.92
N THR A 340 -10.13 -31.96 -1.67
CA THR A 340 -9.12 -32.58 -2.55
C THR A 340 -8.82 -31.71 -3.77
N LEU A 341 -9.85 -31.13 -4.40
CA LEU A 341 -9.73 -30.28 -5.58
C LEU A 341 -9.03 -28.94 -5.28
N LEU A 342 -9.38 -28.31 -4.17
CA LEU A 342 -8.83 -27.01 -3.75
C LEU A 342 -7.55 -27.15 -2.92
N ASN A 343 -7.15 -28.40 -2.61
CA ASN A 343 -6.03 -28.73 -1.73
C ASN A 343 -6.11 -28.01 -0.36
N HIS A 344 -7.33 -27.86 0.18
CA HIS A 344 -7.57 -27.19 1.45
C HIS A 344 -7.32 -28.14 2.62
N GLN A 345 -6.60 -27.69 3.65
CA GLN A 345 -6.43 -28.40 4.91
C GLN A 345 -6.67 -27.48 6.09
N PHE A 346 -7.38 -27.99 7.09
CA PHE A 346 -7.58 -27.31 8.37
C PHE A 346 -6.23 -26.97 9.04
N GLY A 347 -6.06 -25.69 9.34
CA GLY A 347 -5.05 -25.04 10.14
C GLY A 347 -5.30 -23.55 10.02
N ASP A 348 -5.51 -22.86 11.15
CA ASP A 348 -5.78 -21.41 11.27
C ASP A 348 -4.73 -20.55 10.55
N ASP A 349 -4.79 -20.51 9.23
CA ASP A 349 -3.86 -19.87 8.30
C ASP A 349 -4.46 -18.61 7.67
N GLY A 350 -5.68 -18.27 8.12
CA GLY A 350 -6.44 -17.10 7.69
C GLY A 350 -6.83 -17.10 6.21
N ALA A 351 -6.62 -18.21 5.50
CA ALA A 351 -6.99 -18.36 4.10
C ALA A 351 -8.39 -18.97 3.98
N PHE A 352 -9.18 -18.44 3.05
CA PHE A 352 -10.52 -18.92 2.76
C PHE A 352 -10.84 -18.70 1.29
N TRP A 353 -11.77 -19.49 0.77
CA TRP A 353 -12.26 -19.34 -0.60
C TRP A 353 -13.57 -18.55 -0.62
N MET A 354 -13.80 -17.77 -1.67
CA MET A 354 -15.11 -17.18 -1.92
C MET A 354 -15.45 -17.26 -3.39
N SER A 355 -16.74 -17.21 -3.73
CA SER A 355 -17.13 -17.13 -5.14
C SER A 355 -16.67 -15.80 -5.72
N TYR A 356 -16.42 -15.76 -7.04
CA TYR A 356 -16.08 -14.51 -7.70
C TYR A 356 -17.22 -13.48 -7.61
N GLU A 357 -18.47 -13.94 -7.56
CA GLU A 357 -19.64 -13.09 -7.31
C GLU A 357 -19.59 -12.46 -5.91
N ASP A 358 -19.33 -13.25 -4.87
CA ASP A 358 -19.18 -12.72 -3.50
C ASP A 358 -17.98 -11.78 -3.39
N PHE A 359 -16.89 -12.08 -4.10
CA PHE A 359 -15.72 -11.21 -4.17
C PHE A 359 -16.09 -9.82 -4.70
N LEU A 360 -16.82 -9.76 -5.81
CA LEU A 360 -17.25 -8.49 -6.41
C LEU A 360 -18.28 -7.74 -5.55
N ASN A 361 -19.14 -8.47 -4.85
CA ASN A 361 -20.18 -7.87 -4.00
C ASN A 361 -19.63 -7.36 -2.65
N HIS A 362 -18.56 -7.97 -2.15
CA HIS A 362 -18.02 -7.65 -0.82
C HIS A 362 -16.89 -6.63 -0.88
N TRP A 363 -15.92 -6.80 -1.78
CA TRP A 363 -14.77 -5.89 -1.86
C TRP A 363 -15.12 -4.70 -2.73
N ASN A 364 -14.91 -3.48 -2.23
CA ASN A 364 -15.15 -2.26 -3.01
C ASN A 364 -13.85 -1.57 -3.49
N CYS A 365 -12.70 -2.00 -2.96
CA CYS A 365 -11.38 -1.52 -3.33
C CYS A 365 -10.48 -2.70 -3.72
N ILE A 366 -9.84 -2.58 -4.87
CA ILE A 366 -8.85 -3.53 -5.38
C ILE A 366 -7.54 -2.77 -5.64
N ASP A 367 -6.51 -3.18 -4.93
CA ASP A 367 -5.14 -2.72 -5.12
C ASP A 367 -4.41 -3.69 -6.03
N LYS A 368 -4.05 -3.25 -7.24
CA LYS A 368 -3.37 -4.06 -8.25
C LYS A 368 -1.94 -3.59 -8.43
N VAL A 369 -0.95 -4.49 -8.37
CA VAL A 369 0.45 -4.17 -8.73
C VAL A 369 0.93 -5.07 -9.85
N ARG A 370 1.20 -4.47 -11.02
CA ARG A 370 1.82 -5.17 -12.16
C ARG A 370 3.30 -5.41 -11.89
N LEU A 371 3.75 -6.64 -12.07
CA LEU A 371 5.14 -7.07 -11.94
C LEU A 371 5.85 -7.05 -13.30
N PHE A 372 7.17 -6.89 -13.27
CA PHE A 372 8.01 -6.79 -14.47
C PHE A 372 9.25 -7.67 -14.35
N ASP A 373 9.42 -8.60 -15.29
CA ASP A 373 10.58 -9.47 -15.35
C ASP A 373 11.84 -8.80 -15.95
N SER A 374 12.95 -9.52 -15.97
CA SER A 374 14.28 -9.10 -16.48
C SER A 374 14.33 -8.57 -17.92
N SER A 375 13.29 -8.80 -18.73
CA SER A 375 13.18 -8.26 -20.09
C SER A 375 12.85 -6.77 -20.12
N TRP A 376 12.23 -6.24 -19.06
CA TRP A 376 11.84 -4.84 -18.96
C TRP A 376 12.99 -3.94 -18.52
N THR A 377 12.85 -2.65 -18.74
CA THR A 377 13.76 -1.60 -18.30
C THR A 377 12.94 -0.39 -17.86
N VAL A 378 13.34 0.22 -16.75
CA VAL A 378 12.71 1.42 -16.23
C VAL A 378 13.59 2.62 -16.56
N TYR A 379 13.00 3.61 -17.24
CA TYR A 379 13.59 4.93 -17.44
C TYR A 379 12.91 5.91 -16.52
N THR A 380 13.68 6.76 -15.84
CA THR A 380 13.11 7.76 -14.95
C THR A 380 13.81 9.11 -15.10
N THR A 381 13.04 10.17 -14.88
CA THR A 381 13.53 11.54 -14.76
C THR A 381 12.58 12.33 -13.87
N TRP A 382 13.10 13.40 -13.29
CA TRP A 382 12.34 14.32 -12.44
C TRP A 382 12.38 15.73 -13.04
N ILE A 383 11.32 16.50 -12.80
CA ILE A 383 11.24 17.93 -13.11
C ILE A 383 10.64 18.66 -11.91
N LYS A 384 11.00 19.93 -11.77
CA LYS A 384 10.19 20.89 -11.02
C LYS A 384 8.99 21.31 -11.86
N TYR A 385 7.81 21.34 -11.27
CA TYR A 385 6.56 21.67 -11.97
C TYR A 385 5.74 22.67 -11.17
N ASN A 386 5.36 23.78 -11.81
CA ASN A 386 4.52 24.78 -11.18
C ASN A 386 3.04 24.43 -11.33
N VAL A 387 2.38 24.25 -10.20
CA VAL A 387 0.96 23.90 -10.18
C VAL A 387 0.09 25.14 -10.42
N LEU A 388 0.44 26.28 -9.81
CA LEU A 388 -0.26 27.55 -9.96
C LEU A 388 0.73 28.75 -9.88
N PRO A 389 0.81 29.63 -10.90
CA PRO A 389 0.20 29.45 -12.22
C PRO A 389 0.80 28.21 -12.92
N LYS A 390 -0.03 27.52 -13.72
CA LYS A 390 0.35 26.24 -14.33
C LYS A 390 1.54 26.44 -15.28
N SER A 391 2.65 25.74 -15.07
CA SER A 391 3.77 25.70 -16.03
C SER A 391 3.46 24.83 -17.26
N ASP A 392 4.21 25.04 -18.33
CA ASP A 392 4.24 24.19 -19.53
C ASP A 392 5.21 22.99 -19.41
N GLY A 393 5.63 22.67 -18.18
CA GLY A 393 6.50 21.54 -17.88
C GLY A 393 5.94 20.22 -18.42
N LYS A 394 6.80 19.43 -19.06
CA LYS A 394 6.42 18.20 -19.78
C LYS A 394 7.57 17.21 -19.89
N PHE A 395 7.24 15.99 -20.26
CA PHE A 395 8.23 14.96 -20.57
C PHE A 395 8.18 14.60 -22.04
N ILE A 396 9.35 14.46 -22.67
CA ILE A 396 9.47 14.05 -24.07
C ILE A 396 10.01 12.62 -24.11
N LEU A 397 9.25 11.75 -24.75
CA LEU A 397 9.52 10.34 -24.92
C LEU A 397 9.76 10.04 -26.41
N THR A 398 10.94 9.57 -26.76
CA THR A 398 11.24 9.12 -28.13
C THR A 398 11.41 7.62 -28.16
N ILE A 399 10.65 6.96 -29.03
CA ILE A 399 10.57 5.51 -29.15
C ILE A 399 10.99 5.11 -30.57
N PRO A 400 12.05 4.32 -30.75
CA PRO A 400 12.57 3.99 -32.08
C PRO A 400 11.81 2.88 -32.82
N GLN A 401 10.96 2.13 -32.13
CA GLN A 401 10.15 1.04 -32.67
C GLN A 401 8.88 0.89 -31.85
N GLU A 402 7.82 0.31 -32.43
CA GLU A 402 6.59 0.03 -31.69
C GLU A 402 6.89 -0.71 -30.39
N SER A 403 6.34 -0.23 -29.28
CA SER A 403 6.67 -0.69 -27.94
C SER A 403 5.46 -0.63 -27.01
N GLU A 404 5.25 -1.71 -26.25
CA GLU A 404 4.39 -1.70 -25.07
C GLU A 404 5.07 -0.91 -23.95
N LEU A 405 4.31 0.00 -23.34
CA LEU A 405 4.78 0.90 -22.30
C LEU A 405 3.83 0.90 -21.11
N VAL A 406 4.41 1.02 -19.92
CA VAL A 406 3.69 1.48 -18.73
C VAL A 406 4.30 2.82 -18.32
N ILE A 407 3.51 3.88 -18.45
CA ILE A 407 3.90 5.25 -18.10
C ILE A 407 3.37 5.54 -16.71
N VAL A 408 4.23 5.98 -15.80
CA VAL A 408 3.84 6.33 -14.42
C VAL A 408 4.29 7.75 -14.13
N LEU A 409 3.34 8.63 -13.78
CA LEU A 409 3.62 9.94 -13.21
C LEU A 409 3.52 9.82 -11.69
N GLN A 410 4.49 10.36 -10.97
CA GLN A 410 4.56 10.29 -9.51
C GLN A 410 5.00 11.60 -8.89
N GLN A 411 4.63 11.79 -7.63
CA GLN A 411 5.21 12.78 -6.73
C GLN A 411 6.08 12.06 -5.68
N PRO A 412 6.99 12.76 -4.99
CA PRO A 412 7.77 12.17 -3.92
C PRO A 412 6.86 11.59 -2.84
N ASP A 413 7.31 10.52 -2.23
CA ASP A 413 6.70 10.03 -1.00
C ASP A 413 6.74 11.11 0.09
N ASN A 414 5.57 11.39 0.65
CA ASN A 414 5.31 12.47 1.58
C ASN A 414 5.02 11.99 3.00
N ARG A 415 5.04 10.68 3.29
CA ARG A 415 4.62 10.10 4.57
C ARG A 415 5.21 10.81 5.80
N TYR A 416 6.52 11.03 5.79
CA TYR A 416 7.23 11.73 6.86
C TYR A 416 6.89 13.23 6.97
N PHE A 417 6.53 13.86 5.85
CA PHE A 417 6.35 15.32 5.72
C PHE A 417 4.87 15.73 5.63
N THR A 418 3.95 14.85 5.99
CA THR A 418 2.50 15.04 5.77
C THR A 418 1.97 16.33 6.42
N GLU A 419 2.44 16.71 7.59
CA GLU A 419 1.96 17.92 8.29
C GLU A 419 2.43 19.25 7.68
N ASP A 420 3.55 19.21 6.98
CA ASP A 420 4.09 20.37 6.26
C ASP A 420 3.37 20.56 4.91
N GLN A 421 2.54 19.59 4.50
CA GLN A 421 1.74 19.66 3.28
C GLN A 421 0.44 20.44 3.51
N LYS A 422 0.46 21.73 3.14
CA LYS A 422 -0.77 22.56 3.08
C LYS A 422 -1.76 22.09 1.99
N TYR A 423 -1.29 21.30 1.03
CA TYR A 423 -2.05 20.91 -0.15
C TYR A 423 -1.93 19.43 -0.47
N LYS A 424 -3.03 18.84 -0.95
CA LYS A 424 -3.04 17.54 -1.63
C LYS A 424 -3.05 17.74 -3.14
N TYR A 425 -2.25 16.93 -3.82
CA TYR A 425 -2.13 16.95 -5.28
C TYR A 425 -2.70 15.66 -5.87
N LEU A 426 -3.62 15.79 -6.82
CA LEU A 426 -4.09 14.68 -7.64
C LEU A 426 -3.38 14.75 -8.99
N LEU A 427 -2.70 13.67 -9.32
CA LEU A 427 -1.91 13.57 -10.53
C LEU A 427 -2.78 13.05 -11.68
N SER A 428 -2.53 13.54 -12.89
CA SER A 428 -3.04 12.96 -14.13
C SER A 428 -2.12 13.42 -15.27
N PHE A 429 -2.16 12.76 -16.41
CA PHE A 429 -1.40 13.20 -17.59
C PHE A 429 -2.10 12.80 -18.88
N ARG A 430 -1.65 13.41 -19.97
CA ARG A 430 -2.04 13.08 -21.33
C ARG A 430 -0.81 12.84 -22.18
N VAL A 431 -0.94 11.91 -23.13
CA VAL A 431 0.09 11.57 -24.09
C VAL A 431 -0.33 12.12 -25.45
N TYR A 432 0.54 12.93 -26.05
CA TYR A 432 0.37 13.52 -27.38
C TYR A 432 1.46 12.98 -28.30
N GLU A 433 1.12 12.72 -29.56
CA GLU A 433 2.15 12.67 -30.59
C GLU A 433 2.71 14.09 -30.78
N GLN A 434 4.03 14.22 -30.95
CA GLN A 434 4.65 15.53 -31.05
C GLN A 434 4.08 16.32 -32.24
N GLY A 435 3.56 17.53 -31.96
CA GLY A 435 2.91 18.39 -32.94
C GLY A 435 1.41 18.15 -33.14
N SER A 436 0.82 17.15 -32.46
CA SER A 436 -0.63 16.92 -32.48
C SER A 436 -1.36 17.84 -31.50
N GLU A 437 -2.53 18.33 -31.91
CA GLU A 437 -3.45 19.08 -31.04
C GLU A 437 -4.32 18.16 -30.15
N SER A 438 -4.49 16.90 -30.56
CA SER A 438 -5.29 15.91 -29.83
C SER A 438 -4.40 14.91 -29.09
N TYR A 439 -4.86 14.50 -27.91
CA TYR A 439 -4.17 13.47 -27.13
C TYR A 439 -4.50 12.08 -27.66
N LEU A 440 -3.52 11.18 -27.64
CA LEU A 440 -3.68 9.77 -27.97
C LEU A 440 -4.26 8.97 -26.80
N SER A 441 -3.83 9.31 -25.58
CA SER A 441 -4.28 8.65 -24.36
C SER A 441 -4.23 9.59 -23.17
N ARG A 442 -5.05 9.28 -22.18
CA ARG A 442 -5.18 10.02 -20.92
C ARG A 442 -5.15 9.02 -19.78
N SER A 443 -4.35 9.29 -18.76
CA SER A 443 -4.38 8.51 -17.53
C SER A 443 -5.72 8.67 -16.82
N GLN A 444 -5.99 7.80 -15.85
CA GLN A 444 -6.99 8.09 -14.83
C GLN A 444 -6.59 9.36 -14.05
N ILE A 445 -7.53 9.91 -13.29
CA ILE A 445 -7.22 10.95 -12.31
C ILE A 445 -6.82 10.25 -11.02
N GLY A 446 -5.71 10.69 -10.42
CA GLY A 446 -5.20 10.17 -9.17
C GLY A 446 -6.29 10.14 -8.10
N ASN A 447 -6.32 9.05 -7.36
CA ASN A 447 -7.25 8.87 -6.26
C ASN A 447 -6.77 9.73 -5.06
N PRO A 448 -7.64 10.53 -4.41
CA PRO A 448 -7.29 11.23 -3.17
C PRO A 448 -6.70 10.34 -2.07
N TYR A 449 -7.09 9.08 -2.09
CA TYR A 449 -6.62 8.04 -1.19
C TYR A 449 -5.22 7.54 -1.58
N ALA A 450 -5.03 7.18 -2.86
CA ALA A 450 -3.74 6.70 -3.39
C ALA A 450 -3.14 7.70 -4.39
N SER A 451 -2.69 8.86 -3.88
CA SER A 451 -2.31 10.02 -4.70
C SER A 451 -0.85 10.04 -5.15
N ARG A 452 0.00 9.13 -4.62
CA ARG A 452 1.46 9.13 -4.84
C ARG A 452 1.84 8.99 -6.33
N SER A 453 1.10 8.18 -7.07
CA SER A 453 1.37 7.94 -8.49
C SER A 453 0.11 7.59 -9.26
N ILE A 454 0.15 7.84 -10.57
CA ILE A 454 -0.87 7.45 -11.53
C ILE A 454 -0.19 6.87 -12.77
N ASN A 455 -0.80 5.87 -13.38
CA ASN A 455 -0.22 5.20 -14.54
C ASN A 455 -1.18 5.10 -15.73
N GLN A 456 -0.59 4.81 -16.89
CA GLN A 456 -1.29 4.47 -18.12
C GLN A 456 -0.49 3.41 -18.87
N GLU A 457 -1.13 2.30 -19.19
CA GLU A 457 -0.60 1.29 -20.11
C GLU A 457 -1.00 1.65 -21.55
N ILE A 458 -0.04 1.59 -22.48
CA ILE A 458 -0.27 1.95 -23.88
C ILE A 458 0.75 1.25 -24.79
N ASN A 459 0.31 0.85 -25.97
CA ASN A 459 1.20 0.48 -27.07
C ASN A 459 1.33 1.68 -28.02
N LEU A 460 2.56 2.13 -28.27
CA LEU A 460 2.84 3.27 -29.14
C LEU A 460 3.76 2.85 -30.30
N PRO A 461 3.48 3.31 -31.54
CA PRO A 461 4.40 3.12 -32.66
C PRO A 461 5.71 3.90 -32.46
N ALA A 462 6.65 3.73 -33.40
CA ALA A 462 7.86 4.53 -33.41
C ALA A 462 7.52 6.01 -33.60
N GLY A 463 8.06 6.89 -32.75
CA GLY A 463 7.72 8.30 -32.76
C GLY A 463 8.29 9.07 -31.58
N THR A 464 7.97 10.36 -31.53
CA THR A 464 8.24 11.21 -30.37
C THR A 464 6.93 11.70 -29.79
N TYR A 465 6.80 11.63 -28.48
CA TYR A 465 5.57 11.89 -27.75
C TYR A 465 5.82 12.91 -26.65
N GLU A 466 4.85 13.78 -26.43
CA GLU A 466 4.81 14.70 -25.30
C GLU A 466 3.86 14.14 -24.23
N ILE A 467 4.37 14.00 -23.01
CA ILE A 467 3.60 13.59 -21.84
C ILE A 467 3.41 14.84 -21.00
N ILE A 468 2.18 15.34 -20.97
CA ILE A 468 1.83 16.62 -20.35
C ILE A 468 1.12 16.34 -19.01
N PRO A 469 1.74 16.69 -17.86
CA PRO A 469 1.10 16.61 -16.57
C PRO A 469 -0.12 17.52 -16.45
N HIS A 470 -1.09 17.06 -15.68
CA HIS A 470 -2.23 17.84 -15.25
C HIS A 470 -2.46 17.58 -13.76
N ILE A 471 -2.11 18.58 -12.95
CA ILE A 471 -2.09 18.47 -11.49
C ILE A 471 -3.24 19.27 -10.91
N THR A 472 -4.12 18.61 -10.16
CA THR A 472 -5.17 19.29 -9.38
C THR A 472 -4.68 19.49 -7.96
N ARG A 473 -4.73 20.73 -7.46
CA ARG A 473 -4.36 21.08 -6.09
C ARG A 473 -5.61 21.31 -5.24
N ARG A 474 -5.66 20.75 -4.04
CA ARG A 474 -6.72 21.01 -3.04
C ARG A 474 -6.08 21.42 -1.70
N LYS A 475 -6.59 22.47 -1.07
CA LYS A 475 -6.16 22.88 0.29
C LYS A 475 -6.62 21.81 1.27
N GLU A 476 -5.72 21.35 2.13
CA GLU A 476 -6.08 20.41 3.18
C GLU A 476 -6.87 21.15 4.27
N ARG A 477 -8.13 20.76 4.48
CA ARG A 477 -8.92 21.26 5.62
C ARG A 477 -8.45 20.51 6.86
N ARG A 478 -7.74 21.18 7.76
CA ARG A 478 -7.45 20.65 9.10
C ARG A 478 -8.77 20.46 9.84
N VAL A 479 -9.20 19.21 10.02
CA VAL A 479 -10.22 18.90 11.03
C VAL A 479 -9.51 18.99 12.37
N LYS A 480 -9.73 20.08 13.12
CA LYS A 480 -9.33 20.11 14.54
C LYS A 480 -10.06 18.95 15.22
N LYS A 481 -9.33 18.06 15.93
CA LYS A 481 -9.93 17.08 16.84
C LYS A 481 -10.82 17.86 17.82
N LEU A 482 -12.14 17.82 17.60
CA LEU A 482 -13.12 18.31 18.55
C LEU A 482 -13.05 17.38 19.76
N ALA A 483 -12.60 17.91 20.91
CA ALA A 483 -12.89 17.27 22.17
C ALA A 483 -14.42 17.18 22.30
N ILE A 484 -14.92 16.00 22.67
CA ILE A 484 -16.35 15.74 22.83
C ILE A 484 -16.95 16.80 23.77
N GLY A 485 -17.82 17.68 23.25
CA GLY A 485 -18.63 18.60 24.06
C GLY A 485 -18.47 20.10 23.84
N GLN A 486 -17.94 20.58 22.71
CA GLN A 486 -18.02 22.02 22.37
C GLN A 486 -18.71 22.23 21.02
N ASP A 487 -19.94 22.74 21.07
CA ASP A 487 -20.60 23.42 19.95
C ASP A 487 -19.96 24.79 19.77
N VAL A 488 -19.40 25.06 18.59
CA VAL A 488 -19.27 26.42 18.09
C VAL A 488 -19.51 26.43 16.58
N ASN A 489 -20.60 27.10 16.18
CA ASN A 489 -20.73 27.70 14.86
C ASN A 489 -19.57 28.69 14.70
N ASP A 490 -18.55 28.33 13.93
CA ASP A 490 -17.48 29.27 13.60
C ASP A 490 -17.50 29.55 12.09
N ASN A 491 -18.42 30.45 11.72
CA ASN A 491 -18.35 31.26 10.51
C ASN A 491 -17.59 32.55 10.88
N SER A 492 -16.31 32.45 11.24
CA SER A 492 -15.45 33.62 11.35
C SER A 492 -14.30 33.51 10.34
N ASP A 493 -14.46 34.35 9.32
CA ASP A 493 -13.44 35.19 8.72
C ASP A 493 -12.18 34.50 8.18
N ASP A 494 -12.25 34.24 6.87
CA ASP A 494 -11.11 34.29 5.94
C ASP A 494 -10.48 35.70 6.01
N GLU A 495 -9.77 36.02 7.10
CA GLU A 495 -8.87 37.17 7.11
C GLU A 495 -7.63 36.84 6.27
N GLU A 496 -7.35 37.76 5.35
CA GLU A 496 -6.21 37.79 4.44
C GLU A 496 -4.87 37.72 5.20
N GLU A 497 -4.31 36.52 5.36
CA GLU A 497 -2.90 36.39 5.74
C GLU A 497 -2.01 36.46 4.49
N GLU A 498 -1.50 37.68 4.29
CA GLU A 498 -0.17 38.06 3.79
C GLU A 498 0.65 36.98 3.08
N HIS A 499 0.89 37.19 1.78
CA HIS A 499 2.14 36.93 1.04
C HIS A 499 3.19 35.95 1.63
N GLU A 500 2.80 34.75 2.04
CA GLU A 500 3.75 33.69 2.36
C GLU A 500 4.22 33.02 1.06
N LYS A 501 5.54 32.88 0.92
CA LYS A 501 6.22 32.05 -0.08
C LYS A 501 5.81 30.57 0.08
N CYS A 502 4.58 30.21 -0.25
CA CYS A 502 4.23 28.80 -0.43
C CYS A 502 4.77 28.36 -1.78
N GLU A 503 5.83 27.56 -1.76
CA GLU A 503 6.48 27.02 -2.96
C GLU A 503 5.44 26.35 -3.87
N TRP A 504 5.12 27.03 -4.97
CA TRP A 504 4.13 26.63 -5.98
C TRP A 504 4.59 25.45 -6.83
N GLU A 505 5.72 24.87 -6.46
CA GLU A 505 6.58 23.99 -7.22
C GLU A 505 6.49 22.59 -6.63
N LEU A 506 5.95 21.65 -7.41
CA LEU A 506 5.87 20.24 -7.08
C LEU A 506 6.98 19.52 -7.85
N SER A 507 7.76 18.68 -7.17
CA SER A 507 8.64 17.75 -7.86
C SER A 507 7.79 16.66 -8.52
N LEU A 508 7.90 16.49 -9.83
CA LEU A 508 7.22 15.44 -10.56
C LEU A 508 8.23 14.48 -11.16
N GLY A 509 8.08 13.20 -10.83
CA GLY A 509 8.83 12.11 -11.40
C GLY A 509 8.02 11.42 -12.48
N ILE A 510 8.67 10.96 -13.55
CA ILE A 510 8.08 10.03 -14.51
C ILE A 510 8.90 8.75 -14.54
N ARG A 511 8.21 7.61 -14.64
CA ARG A 511 8.80 6.30 -14.94
C ARG A 511 8.19 5.74 -16.21
N ILE A 512 9.04 5.18 -17.07
CA ILE A 512 8.63 4.48 -18.29
C ILE A 512 9.16 3.07 -18.21
N TYR A 513 8.27 2.09 -18.12
CA TYR A 513 8.61 0.68 -18.21
C TYR A 513 8.48 0.27 -19.67
N SER A 514 9.56 -0.29 -20.24
CA SER A 514 9.53 -0.84 -21.60
C SER A 514 10.52 -1.99 -21.77
N GLN A 515 10.19 -2.94 -22.65
CA GLN A 515 11.14 -3.95 -23.12
C GLN A 515 12.12 -3.38 -24.17
N ASN A 516 11.82 -2.20 -24.74
CA ASN A 516 12.70 -1.50 -25.65
C ASN A 516 13.80 -0.76 -24.91
N ARG A 517 15.05 -1.21 -25.09
CA ARG A 517 16.25 -0.68 -24.41
C ARG A 517 16.87 0.55 -25.07
N LYS A 518 16.20 1.14 -26.07
CA LYS A 518 16.71 2.28 -26.86
C LYS A 518 15.80 3.50 -26.79
N ILE A 519 14.92 3.57 -25.80
CA ILE A 519 14.05 4.71 -25.57
C ILE A 519 14.86 5.89 -25.01
N THR A 520 14.50 7.11 -25.41
CA THR A 520 15.01 8.34 -24.81
C THR A 520 13.90 9.05 -24.06
N LEU A 521 14.20 9.52 -22.85
CA LEU A 521 13.28 10.22 -21.97
C LEU A 521 13.95 11.51 -21.45
N LYS A 522 13.26 12.64 -21.57
CA LYS A 522 13.73 13.94 -21.07
C LYS A 522 12.61 14.68 -20.36
N GLY A 523 12.92 15.36 -19.27
CA GLY A 523 12.03 16.27 -18.57
C GLY A 523 12.33 17.72 -18.89
N TYR A 524 11.29 18.55 -18.98
CA TYR A 524 11.35 20.00 -19.13
C TYR A 524 10.52 20.64 -18.03
N GLU A 525 11.11 21.52 -17.23
CA GLU A 525 10.46 22.14 -16.06
C GLU A 525 9.42 23.20 -16.44
N GLY A 526 9.48 23.69 -17.69
CA GLY A 526 8.64 24.77 -18.18
C GLY A 526 9.03 26.14 -17.64
N GLU A 527 8.51 27.20 -18.24
CA GLU A 527 8.73 28.57 -17.77
C GLU A 527 7.62 29.01 -16.80
N TYR A 528 7.99 29.82 -15.81
CA TYR A 528 7.02 30.50 -14.96
C TYR A 528 6.32 31.58 -15.80
N PRO A 529 4.98 31.63 -15.81
CA PRO A 529 4.27 32.80 -16.25
C PRO A 529 4.75 33.99 -15.42
N LYS A 530 5.57 34.87 -16.02
CA LYS A 530 5.99 36.11 -15.38
C LYS A 530 4.72 36.91 -15.08
N LYS A 531 4.57 37.37 -13.84
CA LYS A 531 3.49 38.27 -13.46
C LYS A 531 3.58 39.47 -14.41
N VAL A 532 2.57 39.66 -15.26
CA VAL A 532 2.46 40.88 -16.07
C VAL A 532 2.18 41.98 -15.04
N GLU A 533 3.16 42.82 -14.76
CA GLU A 533 2.92 43.98 -13.91
C GLU A 533 1.85 44.83 -14.61
N PRO A 534 0.81 45.29 -13.88
CA PRO A 534 -0.18 46.18 -14.45
C PRO A 534 0.57 47.40 -14.98
N VAL A 535 0.34 47.72 -16.25
CA VAL A 535 0.83 48.97 -16.85
C VAL A 535 0.30 50.10 -15.98
N GLN A 536 1.20 50.82 -15.30
CA GLN A 536 0.84 52.06 -14.65
C GLN A 536 0.42 53.01 -15.77
N GLU A 537 -0.89 53.20 -15.96
CA GLU A 537 -1.36 54.39 -16.65
C GLU A 537 -0.93 55.58 -15.80
N GLU A 538 0.05 56.34 -16.29
CA GLU A 538 0.38 57.65 -15.74
C GLU A 538 -0.87 58.53 -15.88
N ILE A 539 -1.60 58.69 -14.77
CA ILE A 539 -2.63 59.72 -14.66
C ILE A 539 -1.88 61.05 -14.53
N ASP A 540 -1.96 61.85 -15.58
CA ASP A 540 -1.50 63.24 -15.63
C ASP A 540 -2.19 64.06 -14.51
N PRO A 541 -1.46 64.69 -13.56
CA PRO A 541 -2.07 65.34 -12.39
C PRO A 541 -2.76 66.68 -12.67
N GLU A 542 -2.80 67.18 -13.90
CA GLU A 542 -3.38 68.49 -14.23
C GLU A 542 -4.60 68.38 -15.15
N GLY A 543 -5.72 67.90 -14.58
CA GLY A 543 -7.03 67.87 -15.23
C GLY A 543 -8.13 68.44 -14.35
N ASP A 544 -8.36 69.75 -14.49
CA ASP A 544 -9.38 70.62 -13.92
C ASP A 544 -10.70 69.95 -13.43
N TYR A 545 -10.94 70.00 -12.12
CA TYR A 545 -12.24 69.72 -11.50
C TYR A 545 -13.15 70.94 -11.65
N SER A 546 -13.86 71.07 -12.76
CA SER A 546 -15.03 71.95 -12.84
C SER A 546 -16.10 71.39 -13.78
N ALA A 547 -17.16 70.86 -13.15
CA ALA A 547 -18.56 70.80 -13.60
C ALA A 547 -19.18 69.45 -13.21
N ILE A 548 -19.84 69.44 -12.05
CA ILE A 548 -20.93 68.52 -11.76
C ILE A 548 -22.20 69.13 -12.34
N PRO A 549 -22.92 68.48 -13.27
CA PRO A 549 -24.34 68.69 -13.42
C PRO A 549 -25.07 67.65 -12.58
N THR A 550 -25.73 68.13 -11.54
CA THR A 550 -26.82 67.44 -10.86
C THR A 550 -27.98 67.28 -11.84
N ASP A 551 -28.33 66.06 -12.21
CA ASP A 551 -29.68 65.80 -12.74
C ASP A 551 -30.20 64.44 -12.26
N GLU A 552 -31.14 64.52 -11.32
CA GLU A 552 -32.01 63.42 -10.92
C GLU A 552 -33.12 63.25 -11.98
N SER A 553 -32.95 62.40 -12.98
CA SER A 553 -34.08 61.74 -13.66
C SER A 553 -33.67 60.67 -14.69
N ALA A 554 -33.80 59.38 -14.31
CA ALA A 554 -34.19 58.22 -15.12
C ALA A 554 -33.94 56.93 -14.30
N ILE A 555 -34.85 56.46 -13.45
CA ILE A 555 -36.04 55.65 -13.78
C ILE A 555 -35.71 54.44 -14.68
N THR A 556 -35.46 53.31 -14.01
CA THR A 556 -35.92 51.92 -14.29
C THR A 556 -35.96 51.42 -15.75
N LYS A 557 -35.17 50.37 -16.04
CA LYS A 557 -35.64 49.10 -16.64
C LYS A 557 -34.53 48.05 -16.78
N ALA A 558 -34.93 46.79 -16.59
CA ALA A 558 -34.31 45.52 -17.00
C ALA A 558 -33.75 44.62 -15.86
N GLN A 559 -34.66 44.13 -15.02
CA GLN A 559 -34.70 42.70 -14.66
C GLN A 559 -35.62 41.98 -15.67
N GLU A 560 -35.40 40.67 -15.83
CA GLU A 560 -36.22 39.68 -16.56
C GLU A 560 -36.04 39.66 -18.10
N ASP A 561 -35.35 38.60 -18.57
CA ASP A 561 -35.81 37.66 -19.62
C ASP A 561 -34.60 36.98 -20.30
N ASP A 562 -34.36 35.70 -19.97
CA ASP A 562 -34.55 34.57 -20.90
C ASP A 562 -33.85 33.30 -20.39
N TYR A 563 -34.66 32.51 -19.68
CA TYR A 563 -34.59 31.05 -19.60
C TYR A 563 -35.51 30.50 -20.71
N HIS A 564 -35.10 29.37 -21.32
CA HIS A 564 -35.76 28.62 -22.42
C HIS A 564 -35.53 29.20 -23.84
N ASP A 565 -35.27 28.41 -24.89
CA ASP A 565 -35.71 27.04 -25.13
C ASP A 565 -34.91 26.34 -26.25
N ASN A 566 -35.01 25.00 -26.26
CA ASN A 566 -35.30 24.13 -27.43
C ASN A 566 -34.55 22.80 -27.44
N ASN A 567 -35.28 21.76 -27.05
CA ASN A 567 -35.28 20.47 -27.73
C ASN A 567 -36.21 20.56 -28.95
N ASP A 568 -35.75 20.02 -30.08
CA ASP A 568 -36.57 19.36 -31.11
C ASP A 568 -35.75 18.21 -31.72
#